data_AF-A0A1Q7CVJ1-F1
#
_entry.id   AF-A0A1Q7CVJ1-F1
#
_cell.length_a   1.000
_cell.length_b   1.000
_cell.length_c   1.000
_cell.angle_alpha   90.00
_cell.angle_beta   90.00
_cell.angle_gamma   90.00
#
_symmetry.space_group_name_H-M   'P 1'
#
loop_
_entity.id
_entity.type
_entity.pdbx_description
1 polymer ?
#
loop_
_entity_poly.entity_id
_entity_poly.type
_entity_poly.pdbx_seq_one_letter_code
_entity_poly.pdbx_strand_id
1 'polypeptide(L)'
;MIVDAHLDIGWNAISAGRGFLQPPASGYLVSRPSLVAAEIGLVFATLYTAPARARRSMRTGFVYQNAHEANLMATAQVNYYRSCGLDLIGDRAALAAYARGWKKGRLAGVLLMEGADPIETPSQLGAWTDRGVRIIGPAWGATRYSGGTGAPGGLTELGRQLLKAMRRKQVILDLSHMADQAVADAFGMWRGPATAPAIVGPRDVERRREPHRAPRAVRRRPRACRFGDRPRWWFRREPCADRQPRQAERAACPAPAAFQPGAGRGDHGRQLAHVSGKKSPLSPSGEQSEGAHSASITGSARRVRVRGGD
;
A
#
# COMPACT_ATOMS: atom_id res chain seq x y z
N MET A 1 2.47 -16.38 -8.68
CA MET A 1 2.04 -15.51 -7.58
C MET A 1 2.18 -14.05 -7.99
N ILE A 2 1.16 -13.23 -7.74
CA ILE A 2 1.26 -11.76 -7.83
C ILE A 2 1.68 -11.21 -6.46
N VAL A 3 2.54 -10.20 -6.48
CA VAL A 3 2.96 -9.44 -5.30
C VAL A 3 2.39 -8.04 -5.39
N ASP A 4 1.64 -7.61 -4.37
CA ASP A 4 1.31 -6.21 -4.18
C ASP A 4 2.31 -5.60 -3.18
N ALA A 5 2.93 -4.51 -3.56
CA ALA A 5 4.03 -3.94 -2.79
C ALA A 5 3.59 -2.82 -1.84
N HIS A 6 2.28 -2.53 -1.71
CA HIS A 6 1.81 -1.54 -0.73
C HIS A 6 0.29 -1.62 -0.51
N LEU A 7 -0.16 -2.07 0.67
CA LEU A 7 -1.59 -2.10 1.02
C LEU A 7 -1.86 -1.63 2.45
N ASP A 8 -2.69 -0.60 2.58
CA ASP A 8 -3.12 0.03 3.85
C ASP A 8 -4.21 -0.77 4.59
N ILE A 9 -4.01 -2.08 4.74
CA ILE A 9 -4.98 -2.98 5.37
C ILE A 9 -5.19 -2.61 6.85
N GLY A 10 -4.10 -2.47 7.62
CA GLY A 10 -4.13 -2.17 9.05
C GLY A 10 -4.74 -0.81 9.35
N TRP A 11 -4.39 0.21 8.55
CA TRP A 11 -4.97 1.54 8.64
C TRP A 11 -6.48 1.50 8.43
N ASN A 12 -6.95 0.96 7.30
CA ASN A 12 -8.39 0.89 6.98
C ASN A 12 -9.21 0.15 8.05
N ALA A 13 -8.64 -0.92 8.63
CA ALA A 13 -9.29 -1.66 9.68
C ALA A 13 -9.43 -0.86 10.99
N ILE A 14 -8.33 -0.25 11.45
CA ILE A 14 -8.29 0.39 12.77
C ILE A 14 -8.90 1.79 12.72
N SER A 15 -8.59 2.60 11.69
CA SER A 15 -9.05 3.99 11.64
C SER A 15 -10.50 4.12 11.17
N ALA A 16 -10.94 3.22 10.28
CA ALA A 16 -12.25 3.32 9.61
C ALA A 16 -13.19 2.14 9.93
N GLY A 17 -12.77 1.19 10.76
CA GLY A 17 -13.57 0.01 11.11
C GLY A 17 -13.82 -0.92 9.93
N ARG A 18 -12.97 -0.88 8.88
CA ARG A 18 -13.14 -1.68 7.66
C ARG A 18 -12.22 -2.89 7.69
N GLY A 19 -12.73 -3.97 8.28
CA GLY A 19 -11.96 -5.18 8.52
C GLY A 19 -11.52 -5.90 7.23
N PHE A 20 -10.43 -6.66 7.38
CA PHE A 20 -9.77 -7.38 6.30
C PHE A 20 -10.37 -8.76 5.98
N LEU A 21 -11.02 -9.41 6.95
CA LEU A 21 -11.38 -10.84 6.84
C LEU A 21 -12.65 -11.11 6.03
N GLN A 22 -13.55 -10.13 5.94
CA GLN A 22 -14.82 -10.23 5.24
C GLN A 22 -14.74 -9.62 3.83
N PRO A 23 -15.71 -9.86 2.94
CA PRO A 23 -15.81 -9.13 1.67
C PRO A 23 -15.68 -7.62 1.90
N PRO A 24 -15.05 -6.89 0.96
CA PRO A 24 -14.74 -5.49 1.20
C PRO A 24 -16.04 -4.68 1.31
N ALA A 25 -16.06 -3.71 2.24
CA ALA A 25 -17.16 -2.77 2.35
C ALA A 25 -17.30 -1.93 1.07
N SER A 26 -18.49 -1.37 0.82
CA SER A 26 -18.69 -0.45 -0.31
C SER A 26 -17.66 0.70 -0.29
N GLY A 27 -17.03 0.95 -1.43
CA GLY A 27 -15.95 1.93 -1.59
C GLY A 27 -14.54 1.43 -1.20
N TYR A 28 -14.40 0.19 -0.75
CA TYR A 28 -13.11 -0.46 -0.46
C TYR A 28 -12.87 -1.59 -1.46
N LEU A 29 -11.60 -1.79 -1.82
CA LEU A 29 -11.20 -2.79 -2.83
C LEU A 29 -10.43 -3.96 -2.22
N VAL A 30 -9.90 -3.79 -1.01
CA VAL A 30 -8.92 -4.71 -0.43
C VAL A 30 -9.52 -5.46 0.75
N SER A 31 -9.48 -6.78 0.67
CA SER A 31 -9.85 -7.74 1.72
C SER A 31 -9.20 -9.09 1.45
N ARG A 32 -9.14 -9.99 2.43
CA ARG A 32 -8.59 -11.33 2.24
C ARG A 32 -9.34 -12.09 1.13
N PRO A 33 -10.69 -12.14 1.08
CA PRO A 33 -11.39 -12.79 -0.03
C PRO A 33 -11.08 -12.19 -1.40
N SER A 34 -11.01 -10.86 -1.52
CA SER A 34 -10.74 -10.20 -2.81
C SER A 34 -9.31 -10.43 -3.30
N LEU A 35 -8.31 -10.35 -2.40
CA LEU A 35 -6.91 -10.64 -2.73
C LEU A 35 -6.70 -12.10 -3.14
N VAL A 36 -7.33 -13.03 -2.41
CA VAL A 36 -7.27 -14.46 -2.71
C VAL A 36 -7.93 -14.77 -4.06
N ALA A 37 -9.12 -14.21 -4.32
CA ALA A 37 -9.81 -14.37 -5.60
C ALA A 37 -9.01 -13.79 -6.78
N ALA A 38 -8.26 -12.71 -6.55
CA ALA A 38 -7.35 -12.11 -7.52
C ALA A 38 -5.99 -12.83 -7.64
N GLU A 39 -5.78 -13.93 -6.91
CA GLU A 39 -4.52 -14.70 -6.88
C GLU A 39 -3.29 -13.87 -6.47
N ILE A 40 -3.51 -12.83 -5.66
CA ILE A 40 -2.45 -12.10 -4.97
C ILE A 40 -1.99 -12.99 -3.82
N GLY A 41 -0.70 -13.31 -3.80
CA GLY A 41 -0.15 -14.23 -2.81
C GLY A 41 0.80 -13.59 -1.81
N LEU A 42 1.35 -12.43 -2.12
CA LEU A 42 2.18 -11.69 -1.19
C LEU A 42 1.81 -10.22 -1.22
N VAL A 43 1.67 -9.62 -0.04
CA VAL A 43 1.39 -8.19 0.10
C VAL A 43 2.43 -7.54 0.99
N PHE A 44 2.71 -6.25 0.77
CA PHE A 44 3.37 -5.47 1.80
C PHE A 44 2.28 -4.93 2.72
N ALA A 45 2.24 -5.48 3.92
CA ALA A 45 1.28 -5.13 4.96
C ALA A 45 1.75 -3.83 5.62
N THR A 46 1.24 -2.70 5.09
CA THR A 46 1.70 -1.36 5.48
C THR A 46 1.24 -1.00 6.88
N LEU A 47 2.16 -0.43 7.66
CA LEU A 47 1.93 0.28 8.91
C LEU A 47 1.96 1.76 8.57
N TYR A 48 0.81 2.41 8.61
CA TYR A 48 0.69 3.83 8.32
C TYR A 48 0.07 4.58 9.50
N THR A 49 0.57 5.77 9.80
CA THR A 49 0.02 6.63 10.86
C THR A 49 -0.09 8.05 10.34
N ALA A 50 -1.25 8.68 10.48
CA ALA A 50 -1.46 10.05 10.04
C ALA A 50 -1.10 11.06 11.15
N PRO A 51 -0.28 12.09 10.87
CA PRO A 51 -0.04 13.17 11.84
C PRO A 51 -1.27 14.07 11.97
N ALA A 52 -1.41 14.78 13.09
CA ALA A 52 -2.53 15.68 13.35
C ALA A 52 -2.73 16.74 12.25
N ARG A 53 -1.64 17.22 11.63
CA ARG A 53 -1.70 18.15 10.48
C ARG A 53 -2.41 17.58 9.24
N ALA A 54 -2.49 16.26 9.11
CA ALA A 54 -3.17 15.57 8.01
C ALA A 54 -4.67 15.36 8.25
N ARG A 55 -5.20 15.71 9.44
CA ARG A 55 -6.60 15.54 9.81
C ARG A 55 -7.57 16.09 8.78
N ARG A 56 -7.33 17.31 8.27
CA ARG A 56 -8.20 17.97 7.29
C ARG A 56 -8.10 17.31 5.91
N SER A 57 -6.90 17.04 5.41
CA SER A 57 -6.69 16.47 4.08
C SER A 57 -7.17 15.03 3.99
N MET A 58 -7.01 14.24 5.06
CA MET A 58 -7.43 12.84 5.13
C MET A 58 -8.84 12.63 5.68
N ARG A 59 -9.50 13.70 6.16
CA ARG A 59 -10.85 13.64 6.76
C ARG A 59 -10.96 12.56 7.85
N THR A 60 -9.94 12.44 8.72
CA THR A 60 -9.86 11.40 9.75
C THR A 60 -9.63 12.00 11.14
N GLY A 61 -10.26 11.41 12.16
CA GLY A 61 -10.00 11.72 13.57
C GLY A 61 -8.84 10.92 14.17
N PHE A 62 -8.40 9.85 13.50
CA PHE A 62 -7.39 8.91 13.99
C PHE A 62 -5.99 9.41 13.63
N VAL A 63 -5.44 10.31 14.44
CA VAL A 63 -4.17 11.00 14.18
C VAL A 63 -3.27 11.02 15.41
N TYR A 64 -1.94 11.07 15.21
CA TYR A 64 -0.98 11.27 16.30
C TYR A 64 -0.54 12.74 16.41
N GLN A 65 -0.20 13.16 17.61
CA GLN A 65 0.40 14.46 17.94
C GLN A 65 1.89 14.33 18.27
N ASN A 66 2.32 13.17 18.77
CA ASN A 66 3.71 12.89 19.15
C ASN A 66 4.16 11.50 18.67
N ALA A 67 5.48 11.26 18.79
CA ALA A 67 6.10 10.02 18.35
C ALA A 67 5.60 8.78 19.09
N HIS A 68 5.26 8.91 20.37
CA HIS A 68 4.78 7.81 21.18
C HIS A 68 3.38 7.36 20.75
N GLU A 69 2.48 8.30 20.46
CA GLU A 69 1.17 8.00 19.86
C GLU A 69 1.31 7.31 18.50
N ALA A 70 2.22 7.78 17.64
CA ALA A 70 2.52 7.11 16.36
C ALA A 70 3.02 5.67 16.60
N ASN A 71 3.87 5.45 17.60
CA ASN A 71 4.36 4.12 17.99
C ASN A 71 3.20 3.19 18.39
N LEU A 72 2.30 3.67 19.24
CA LEU A 72 1.13 2.91 19.70
C LEU A 72 0.21 2.55 18.53
N MET A 73 -0.09 3.51 17.64
CA MET A 73 -0.92 3.28 16.45
C MET A 73 -0.32 2.25 15.49
N ALA A 74 0.98 2.30 15.24
CA ALA A 74 1.66 1.32 14.38
C ALA A 74 1.76 -0.06 15.06
N THR A 75 1.98 -0.09 16.38
CA THR A 75 1.99 -1.35 17.14
C THR A 75 0.62 -2.03 17.10
N ALA A 76 -0.47 -1.26 17.20
CA ALA A 76 -1.83 -1.79 17.05
C ALA A 76 -2.03 -2.45 15.68
N GLN A 77 -1.49 -1.86 14.60
CA GLN A 77 -1.56 -2.45 13.26
C GLN A 77 -0.77 -3.75 13.13
N VAL A 78 0.43 -3.86 13.73
CA VAL A 78 1.17 -5.13 13.78
C VAL A 78 0.33 -6.22 14.45
N ASN A 79 -0.31 -5.90 15.58
CA ASN A 79 -1.16 -6.84 16.30
C ASN A 79 -2.42 -7.20 15.51
N TYR A 80 -2.98 -6.26 14.75
CA TYR A 80 -4.09 -6.52 13.85
C TYR A 80 -3.73 -7.52 12.74
N TYR A 81 -2.56 -7.38 12.11
CA TYR A 81 -2.11 -8.34 11.10
C TYR A 81 -1.95 -9.75 11.66
N ARG A 82 -1.43 -9.87 12.88
CA ARG A 82 -1.29 -11.15 13.59
C ARG A 82 -2.65 -11.76 13.93
N SER A 83 -3.59 -10.96 14.46
CA SER A 83 -4.93 -11.44 14.79
C SER A 83 -5.75 -11.85 13.56
N CYS A 84 -5.48 -11.26 12.40
CA CYS A 84 -6.04 -11.69 11.13
C CYS A 84 -5.48 -13.02 10.62
N GLY A 85 -4.48 -13.62 11.28
CA GLY A 85 -3.79 -14.82 10.80
C GLY A 85 -3.09 -14.60 9.46
N LEU A 86 -2.52 -13.41 9.24
CA LEU A 86 -1.69 -13.17 8.06
C LEU A 86 -0.29 -13.76 8.32
N ASP A 87 0.16 -14.64 7.44
CA ASP A 87 1.50 -15.24 7.52
C ASP A 87 2.56 -14.16 7.25
N LEU A 88 3.23 -13.68 8.30
CA LEU A 88 4.18 -12.57 8.21
C LEU A 88 5.60 -13.10 7.96
N ILE A 89 6.10 -12.83 6.76
CA ILE A 89 7.41 -13.28 6.32
C ILE A 89 8.49 -12.32 6.84
N GLY A 90 9.33 -12.85 7.73
CA GLY A 90 10.37 -12.11 8.42
C GLY A 90 11.79 -12.31 7.90
N ASP A 91 12.05 -13.14 6.90
CA ASP A 91 13.41 -13.30 6.37
C ASP A 91 13.44 -13.89 4.95
N ARG A 92 14.65 -13.95 4.39
CA ARG A 92 14.91 -14.45 3.03
C ARG A 92 14.59 -15.94 2.90
N ALA A 93 14.86 -16.75 3.91
CA ALA A 93 14.64 -18.19 3.86
C ALA A 93 13.14 -18.50 3.86
N ALA A 94 12.38 -17.85 4.76
CA ALA A 94 10.93 -17.89 4.81
C ALA A 94 10.31 -17.41 3.49
N LEU A 95 10.78 -16.29 2.93
CA LEU A 95 10.28 -15.79 1.64
C LEU A 95 10.53 -16.78 0.51
N ALA A 96 11.73 -17.37 0.44
CA ALA A 96 12.08 -18.33 -0.59
C ALA A 96 11.26 -19.63 -0.46
N ALA A 97 11.06 -20.12 0.77
CA ALA A 97 10.22 -21.28 1.04
C ALA A 97 8.76 -21.02 0.67
N TYR A 98 8.23 -19.85 1.05
CA TYR A 98 6.87 -19.44 0.71
C TYR A 98 6.68 -19.35 -0.81
N ALA A 99 7.60 -18.69 -1.51
CA ALA A 99 7.53 -18.52 -2.96
C ALA A 99 7.59 -19.87 -3.71
N ARG A 100 8.43 -20.81 -3.27
CA ARG A 100 8.50 -22.17 -3.86
C ARG A 100 7.23 -22.99 -3.60
N GLY A 101 6.66 -22.87 -2.40
CA GLY A 101 5.49 -23.64 -1.96
C GLY A 101 4.15 -22.93 -2.15
N TRP A 102 4.11 -21.81 -2.87
CA TRP A 102 2.90 -21.02 -3.00
C TRP A 102 1.84 -21.74 -3.85
N LYS A 103 0.59 -21.70 -3.39
CA LYS A 103 -0.59 -22.26 -4.07
C LYS A 103 -1.72 -21.23 -4.06
N LYS A 104 -2.64 -21.31 -5.03
CA LYS A 104 -3.86 -20.49 -5.05
C LYS A 104 -4.60 -20.63 -3.71
N GLY A 105 -5.18 -19.53 -3.22
CA GLY A 105 -5.79 -19.51 -1.89
C GLY A 105 -4.88 -19.04 -0.75
N ARG A 106 -3.55 -19.05 -0.93
CA ARG A 106 -2.60 -18.60 0.10
C ARG A 106 -2.22 -17.14 -0.07
N LEU A 107 -2.16 -16.43 1.07
CA LEU A 107 -1.76 -15.04 1.17
C LEU A 107 -0.80 -14.85 2.36
N ALA A 108 0.33 -14.21 2.12
CA ALA A 108 1.30 -13.80 3.14
C ALA A 108 1.58 -12.30 3.08
N GLY A 109 2.19 -11.77 4.13
CA GLY A 109 2.55 -10.36 4.26
C GLY A 109 4.04 -10.17 4.56
N VAL A 110 4.63 -9.08 4.05
CA VAL A 110 5.88 -8.51 4.57
C VAL A 110 5.53 -7.18 5.22
N LEU A 111 5.95 -6.94 6.46
CA LEU A 111 5.64 -5.68 7.13
C LEU A 111 6.48 -4.53 6.58
N LEU A 112 5.78 -3.49 6.14
CA LEU A 112 6.32 -2.22 5.67
C LEU A 112 5.86 -1.10 6.60
N MET A 113 6.74 -0.17 6.97
CA MET A 113 6.36 1.06 7.69
C MET A 113 6.41 2.24 6.73
N GLU A 114 5.30 2.94 6.55
CA GLU A 114 5.19 4.14 5.73
C GLU A 114 5.19 5.38 6.62
N GLY A 115 6.26 6.16 6.54
CA GLY A 115 6.54 7.24 7.48
C GLY A 115 7.13 6.70 8.79
N ALA A 116 8.38 7.06 9.07
CA ALA A 116 9.13 6.49 10.20
C ALA A 116 8.82 7.11 11.58
N ASP A 117 7.80 7.96 11.69
CA ASP A 117 7.44 8.59 12.97
C ASP A 117 7.08 7.62 14.12
N PRO A 118 6.58 6.39 13.89
CA PRO A 118 6.44 5.38 14.95
C PRO A 118 7.76 4.93 15.60
N ILE A 119 8.90 5.13 14.92
CA ILE A 119 10.22 4.87 15.50
C ILE A 119 10.57 6.10 16.33
N GLU A 120 10.41 6.03 17.66
CA GLU A 120 10.65 7.20 18.52
C GLU A 120 12.11 7.63 18.46
N THR A 121 13.03 6.65 18.49
CA THR A 121 14.47 6.83 18.35
C THR A 121 15.10 5.72 17.49
N PRO A 122 16.20 5.98 16.74
CA PRO A 122 16.86 4.97 15.92
C PRO A 122 17.31 3.69 16.66
N SER A 123 17.47 3.74 17.98
CA SER A 123 17.83 2.56 18.79
C SER A 123 16.66 1.55 18.90
N GLN A 124 15.41 1.99 18.74
CA GLN A 124 14.24 1.11 18.73
C GLN A 124 14.15 0.22 17.48
N LEU A 125 15.00 0.44 16.47
CA LEU A 125 14.92 -0.32 15.22
C LEU A 125 15.02 -1.83 15.45
N GLY A 126 15.84 -2.29 16.41
CA GLY A 126 15.92 -3.72 16.77
C GLY A 126 14.55 -4.26 17.19
N ALA A 127 13.86 -3.56 18.07
CA ALA A 127 12.53 -3.95 18.54
C ALA A 127 11.47 -3.91 17.41
N TRP A 128 11.62 -3.05 16.40
CA TRP A 128 10.76 -3.05 15.22
C TRP A 128 11.06 -4.23 14.28
N THR A 129 12.33 -4.60 14.10
CA THR A 129 12.69 -5.81 13.36
C THR A 129 12.22 -7.07 14.08
N ASP A 130 12.27 -7.13 15.40
CA ASP A 130 11.79 -8.27 16.18
C ASP A 130 10.26 -8.42 16.08
N ARG A 131 9.53 -7.30 15.89
CA ARG A 131 8.10 -7.31 15.57
C ARG A 131 7.80 -7.80 14.14
N GLY A 132 8.79 -7.84 13.26
CA GLY A 132 8.69 -8.34 11.89
C GLY A 132 8.83 -7.28 10.79
N VAL A 133 9.09 -6.01 11.12
CA VAL A 133 9.27 -4.94 10.11
C VAL A 133 10.51 -5.21 9.28
N ARG A 134 10.37 -5.15 7.94
CA ARG A 134 11.48 -5.38 7.00
C ARG A 134 11.70 -4.28 5.99
N ILE A 135 10.71 -3.40 5.81
CA ILE A 135 10.77 -2.28 4.87
C ILE A 135 10.36 -1.02 5.65
N ILE A 136 11.13 0.06 5.50
CA ILE A 136 10.81 1.34 6.12
C ILE A 136 10.96 2.45 5.09
N GLY A 137 9.88 3.21 4.89
CA GLY A 137 9.84 4.50 4.22
C GLY A 137 10.03 5.62 5.23
N PRO A 138 11.13 6.40 5.19
CA PRO A 138 11.34 7.49 6.14
C PRO A 138 10.30 8.61 6.04
N ALA A 139 9.59 8.70 4.91
CA ALA A 139 8.67 9.79 4.58
C ALA A 139 7.25 9.29 4.26
N TRP A 140 6.30 10.21 4.38
CA TRP A 140 4.98 10.20 3.75
C TRP A 140 4.71 11.64 3.28
N GLY A 141 4.11 12.47 4.14
CA GLY A 141 4.46 13.90 4.18
C GLY A 141 5.87 14.09 4.78
N ALA A 142 6.16 15.26 5.32
CA ALA A 142 7.32 15.38 6.21
C ALA A 142 7.15 14.46 7.43
N THR A 143 8.25 13.93 7.95
CA THR A 143 8.36 13.24 9.24
C THR A 143 9.48 13.87 10.05
N ARG A 144 9.74 13.38 11.27
CA ARG A 144 10.95 13.79 12.02
C ARG A 144 12.26 13.35 11.35
N TYR A 145 12.19 12.43 10.38
CA TYR A 145 13.33 11.80 9.74
C TYR A 145 13.63 12.35 8.33
N SER A 146 12.62 12.79 7.60
CA SER A 146 12.76 13.14 6.18
C SER A 146 11.74 14.19 5.74
N GLY A 147 12.16 15.05 4.81
CA GLY A 147 11.21 15.73 3.91
C GLY A 147 10.42 14.71 3.08
N GLY A 148 9.21 15.09 2.65
CA GLY A 148 8.33 14.19 1.93
C GLY A 148 7.31 14.86 1.01
N THR A 149 6.22 14.16 0.72
CA THR A 149 5.20 14.60 -0.24
C THR A 149 4.55 15.91 0.19
N GLY A 150 4.58 16.91 -0.68
CA GLY A 150 4.07 18.25 -0.38
C GLY A 150 4.81 18.99 0.73
N ALA A 151 5.96 18.47 1.19
CA ALA A 151 6.75 19.04 2.27
C ALA A 151 8.26 18.86 1.96
N PRO A 152 8.84 19.73 1.12
CA PRO A 152 10.21 19.59 0.65
C PRO A 152 11.23 19.63 1.81
N GLY A 153 12.39 19.02 1.58
CA GLY A 153 13.50 19.00 2.53
C GLY A 153 14.39 17.77 2.36
N GLY A 154 15.57 17.82 2.96
CA GLY A 154 16.52 16.70 3.00
C GLY A 154 16.22 15.68 4.10
N LEU A 155 17.18 14.79 4.32
CA LEU A 155 17.22 13.96 5.53
C LEU A 155 17.60 14.81 6.73
N THR A 156 16.86 14.66 7.83
CA THR A 156 17.27 15.25 9.11
C THR A 156 18.47 14.47 9.68
N GLU A 157 19.12 15.00 10.72
CA GLU A 157 20.19 14.25 11.40
C GLU A 157 19.65 12.95 12.00
N LEU A 158 18.43 12.99 12.55
CA LEU A 158 17.72 11.79 13.02
C LEU A 158 17.47 10.81 11.85
N GLY A 159 17.10 11.31 10.67
CA GLY A 159 17.01 10.57 9.41
C GLY A 159 18.28 9.82 9.05
N ARG A 160 19.42 10.50 9.08
CA ARG A 160 20.74 9.89 8.80
C ARG A 160 21.09 8.80 9.80
N GLN A 161 20.79 9.01 11.09
CA GLN A 161 20.99 8.00 12.13
C GLN A 161 20.10 6.77 11.92
N LEU A 162 18.83 6.98 11.54
CA LEU A 162 17.91 5.89 11.19
C LEU A 162 18.43 5.07 10.02
N LEU A 163 18.86 5.71 8.93
CA LEU A 163 19.41 4.99 7.76
C LEU A 163 20.66 4.18 8.13
N LYS A 164 21.55 4.71 8.98
CA LYS A 164 22.69 3.93 9.50
C LYS A 164 22.23 2.69 10.29
N ALA A 165 21.20 2.83 11.12
CA ALA A 165 20.63 1.71 11.87
C ALA A 165 19.97 0.68 10.95
N MET A 166 19.16 1.13 9.97
CA MET A 166 18.51 0.28 8.97
C MET A 166 19.53 -0.56 8.20
N ARG A 167 20.64 0.06 7.78
CA ARG A 167 21.73 -0.65 7.12
C ARG A 167 22.31 -1.78 7.99
N ARG A 168 22.58 -1.51 9.27
CA ARG A 168 23.12 -2.54 10.20
C ARG A 168 22.17 -3.72 10.39
N LYS A 169 20.86 -3.45 10.36
CA LYS A 169 19.80 -4.47 10.51
C LYS A 169 19.28 -5.02 9.19
N GLN A 170 19.89 -4.66 8.06
CA GLN A 170 19.50 -5.08 6.71
C GLN A 170 18.02 -4.78 6.36
N VAL A 171 17.47 -3.73 6.94
CA VAL A 171 16.13 -3.23 6.61
C VAL A 171 16.17 -2.56 5.25
N ILE A 172 15.16 -2.83 4.43
CA ILE A 172 15.03 -2.26 3.08
C ILE A 172 14.55 -0.82 3.21
N LEU A 173 15.25 0.10 2.53
CA LEU A 173 14.83 1.50 2.42
C LEU A 173 13.75 1.65 1.33
N ASP A 174 12.59 2.16 1.71
CA ASP A 174 11.58 2.62 0.77
C ASP A 174 11.76 4.12 0.48
N LEU A 175 11.96 4.46 -0.80
CA LEU A 175 12.14 5.82 -1.29
C LEU A 175 10.82 6.53 -1.63
N SER A 176 9.70 5.81 -1.62
CA SER A 176 8.38 6.40 -1.85
C SER A 176 8.16 7.53 -0.87
N HIS A 177 7.43 8.54 -1.33
CA HIS A 177 7.14 9.76 -0.58
C HIS A 177 8.32 10.66 -0.20
N MET A 178 9.58 10.20 -0.27
CA MET A 178 10.73 11.05 0.03
C MET A 178 10.81 12.22 -0.94
N ALA A 179 11.10 13.42 -0.42
CA ALA A 179 11.37 14.58 -1.27
C ALA A 179 12.69 14.39 -2.04
N ASP A 180 12.82 15.02 -3.21
CA ASP A 180 13.99 14.86 -4.09
C ASP A 180 15.32 15.09 -3.38
N GLN A 181 15.39 16.11 -2.52
CA GLN A 181 16.58 16.40 -1.71
C GLN A 181 16.88 15.26 -0.72
N ALA A 182 15.87 14.71 -0.06
CA ALA A 182 16.05 13.58 0.85
C ALA A 182 16.49 12.31 0.11
N VAL A 183 15.99 12.08 -1.11
CA VAL A 183 16.45 10.98 -1.98
C VAL A 183 17.93 11.17 -2.35
N ALA A 184 18.33 12.39 -2.73
CA ALA A 184 19.72 12.71 -3.03
C ALA A 184 20.64 12.47 -1.81
N ASP A 185 20.24 12.95 -0.63
CA ASP A 185 20.95 12.71 0.64
C ASP A 185 21.08 11.21 0.93
N ALA A 186 19.99 10.46 0.75
CA ALA A 186 19.97 9.01 0.95
C ALA A 186 20.95 8.31 0.00
N PHE A 187 20.98 8.63 -1.29
CA PHE A 187 21.94 8.05 -2.23
C PHE A 187 23.40 8.40 -1.92
N GLY A 188 23.66 9.56 -1.32
CA GLY A 188 24.99 9.93 -0.84
C GLY A 188 25.56 8.91 0.15
N MET A 189 24.73 8.35 1.03
CA MET A 189 25.19 7.51 2.17
C MET A 189 24.70 6.05 2.16
N TRP A 190 23.60 5.75 1.47
CA TRP A 190 22.95 4.44 1.50
C TRP A 190 23.74 3.42 0.69
N ARG A 191 24.01 2.27 1.30
CA ARG A 191 24.70 1.13 0.67
C ARG A 191 23.97 -0.20 0.95
N GLY A 192 22.67 -0.13 1.23
CA GLY A 192 21.81 -1.28 1.51
C GLY A 192 20.76 -1.53 0.41
N PRO A 193 19.84 -2.49 0.60
CA PRO A 193 18.71 -2.68 -0.31
C PRO A 193 17.77 -1.49 -0.33
N ALA A 194 17.25 -1.11 -1.51
CA ALA A 194 16.26 -0.04 -1.65
C ALA A 194 15.10 -0.47 -2.56
N THR A 195 13.92 0.10 -2.33
CA THR A 195 12.66 -0.12 -3.06
C THR A 195 11.89 1.21 -3.17
N ALA A 196 10.86 1.27 -4.00
CA ALA A 196 9.95 2.40 -4.12
C ALA A 196 8.57 1.96 -4.67
N PRO A 197 7.73 1.30 -3.86
CA PRO A 197 6.50 0.67 -4.31
C PRO A 197 5.36 1.64 -4.66
N ALA A 198 5.37 2.88 -4.16
CA ALA A 198 4.25 3.82 -4.27
C ALA A 198 4.60 5.16 -4.95
N ILE A 199 5.58 5.18 -5.86
CA ILE A 199 5.87 6.39 -6.65
C ILE A 199 4.75 6.63 -7.67
N VAL A 200 4.03 7.75 -7.51
CA VAL A 200 3.22 8.33 -8.57
C VAL A 200 4.16 9.14 -9.47
N GLY A 201 4.33 8.72 -10.73
CA GLY A 201 5.11 9.48 -11.70
C GLY A 201 4.50 10.86 -11.94
N PRO A 202 5.27 11.84 -12.45
CA PRO A 202 4.70 13.14 -12.81
C PRO A 202 3.51 12.89 -13.74
N ARG A 203 2.35 13.47 -13.40
CA ARG A 203 1.27 13.62 -14.38
C ARG A 203 1.82 14.56 -15.44
N ASP A 204 2.17 14.03 -16.60
CA ASP A 204 2.42 14.85 -17.80
C ASP A 204 1.11 15.55 -18.15
N VAL A 205 0.83 16.67 -17.49
CA VAL A 205 -0.13 17.66 -17.97
C VAL A 205 0.60 18.41 -19.06
N GLU A 206 0.68 17.80 -20.24
CA GLU A 206 1.12 18.47 -21.44
C GLU A 206 0.07 19.53 -21.79
N ARG A 207 0.26 20.74 -21.24
CA ARG A 207 -0.37 21.94 -21.81
C ARG A 207 0.18 22.05 -23.22
N ARG A 208 -0.62 21.63 -24.20
CA ARG A 208 -0.41 21.97 -25.62
C ARG A 208 -0.25 23.48 -25.70
N ARG A 209 0.98 23.93 -25.91
CA ARG A 209 1.28 25.25 -26.47
C ARG A 209 1.82 24.99 -27.86
N GLU A 210 1.12 25.50 -28.87
CA GLU A 210 1.56 25.50 -30.26
C GLU A 210 2.87 26.29 -30.45
N PRO A 211 3.61 26.02 -31.53
CA PRO A 211 5.04 26.28 -31.58
C PRO A 211 5.36 27.65 -32.17
N HIS A 212 6.13 28.46 -31.43
CA HIS A 212 6.94 29.52 -32.03
C HIS A 212 8.43 29.18 -31.96
N ARG A 213 9.03 29.19 -33.15
CA ARG A 213 10.43 29.05 -33.57
C ARG A 213 11.50 29.22 -32.47
N ALA A 214 12.37 28.21 -32.37
CA ALA A 214 13.65 28.25 -31.67
C ALA A 214 14.75 28.96 -32.47
N PRO A 215 15.82 29.41 -31.80
CA PRO A 215 17.17 29.19 -32.28
C PRO A 215 17.99 28.28 -31.36
N ARG A 216 18.92 27.55 -32.00
CA ARG A 216 19.75 26.45 -31.50
C ARG A 216 20.66 26.86 -30.33
N ALA A 217 20.76 25.98 -29.32
CA ALA A 217 21.89 25.94 -28.39
C ALA A 217 22.34 24.50 -28.08
N VAL A 218 23.65 24.38 -27.92
CA VAL A 218 24.50 23.19 -27.97
C VAL A 218 24.21 22.17 -26.85
N ARG A 219 23.96 20.91 -27.22
CA ARG A 219 23.86 19.77 -26.30
C ARG A 219 25.25 19.40 -25.73
N ARG A 220 25.46 19.57 -24.43
CA ARG A 220 26.50 18.85 -23.69
C ARG A 220 25.91 17.54 -23.14
N ARG A 221 26.45 16.40 -23.58
CA ARG A 221 26.15 15.07 -23.03
C ARG A 221 26.86 14.89 -21.68
N PRO A 222 26.19 14.45 -20.60
CA PRO A 222 26.90 13.91 -19.45
C PRO A 222 27.43 12.51 -19.78
N ARG A 223 28.67 12.25 -19.35
CA ARG A 223 29.39 10.98 -19.49
C ARG A 223 28.64 9.85 -18.78
N ALA A 224 28.47 8.73 -19.46
CA ALA A 224 27.93 7.51 -18.89
C ALA A 224 28.90 6.93 -17.85
N CYS A 225 28.48 6.85 -16.59
CA CYS A 225 29.15 6.02 -15.59
C CYS A 225 28.94 4.55 -15.96
N ARG A 226 30.04 3.86 -16.30
CA ARG A 226 30.05 2.40 -16.46
C ARG A 226 29.71 1.78 -15.11
N PHE A 227 28.61 1.03 -15.06
CA PHE A 227 28.30 0.13 -13.96
C PHE A 227 29.29 -1.04 -14.00
N GLY A 228 30.32 -0.97 -13.16
CA GLY A 228 31.14 -2.12 -12.80
C GLY A 228 30.34 -3.13 -11.97
N ASP A 229 30.82 -4.37 -11.97
CA ASP A 229 30.14 -5.60 -11.56
C ASP A 229 29.31 -5.52 -10.27
N ARG A 230 28.03 -5.96 -10.35
CA ARG A 230 27.08 -5.98 -9.23
C ARG A 230 26.75 -7.41 -8.81
N PRO A 231 26.64 -7.71 -7.50
CA PRO A 231 25.94 -8.91 -7.06
C PRO A 231 24.42 -8.76 -7.32
N ARG A 232 23.80 -9.81 -7.88
CA ARG A 232 22.38 -9.87 -8.27
C ARG A 232 21.47 -9.87 -7.05
N TRP A 233 20.58 -8.88 -6.88
CA TRP A 233 19.53 -8.97 -5.85
C TRP A 233 18.15 -8.38 -6.22
N TRP A 234 17.15 -9.16 -5.78
CA TRP A 234 15.72 -8.95 -5.55
C TRP A 234 14.76 -8.69 -6.71
N PHE A 235 15.01 -7.83 -7.69
CA PHE A 235 14.12 -7.74 -8.85
C PHE A 235 14.90 -7.27 -10.09
N ARG A 236 14.92 -8.11 -11.13
CA ARG A 236 15.47 -7.75 -12.44
C ARG A 236 14.37 -7.03 -13.23
N ARG A 237 14.63 -5.81 -13.72
CA ARG A 237 13.88 -5.27 -14.87
C ARG A 237 14.39 -5.99 -16.11
N GLU A 238 13.50 -6.62 -16.87
CA GLU A 238 13.77 -6.93 -18.28
C GLU A 238 13.32 -5.74 -19.15
N PRO A 239 14.11 -5.32 -20.14
CA PRO A 239 13.64 -4.35 -21.13
C PRO A 239 12.56 -4.99 -22.01
N CYS A 240 11.43 -4.30 -22.15
CA CYS A 240 10.35 -4.69 -23.06
C CYS A 240 10.86 -4.50 -24.50
N ALA A 241 10.95 -5.59 -25.26
CA ALA A 241 11.20 -5.53 -26.69
C ALA A 241 9.91 -5.10 -27.42
N ASP A 242 10.03 -4.11 -28.31
CA ASP A 242 8.98 -3.70 -29.24
C ASP A 242 8.44 -4.91 -30.01
N ARG A 243 7.14 -5.18 -29.87
CA ARG A 243 6.38 -5.97 -30.84
C ARG A 243 5.14 -5.19 -31.24
N GLN A 244 5.12 -4.76 -32.49
CA GLN A 244 3.98 -4.17 -33.18
C GLN A 244 2.76 -5.10 -33.14
N PRO A 245 1.52 -4.56 -33.10
CA PRO A 245 0.32 -5.39 -33.11
C PRO A 245 0.04 -5.90 -34.53
N ARG A 246 -0.06 -7.22 -34.68
CA ARG A 246 -0.76 -7.83 -35.83
C ARG A 246 -2.26 -7.88 -35.50
N GLN A 247 -3.05 -7.39 -36.45
CA GLN A 247 -4.52 -7.48 -36.44
C GLN A 247 -4.95 -8.96 -36.55
N ALA A 248 -5.97 -9.34 -35.78
CA ALA A 248 -6.75 -10.55 -36.03
C ALA A 248 -8.17 -10.39 -35.47
N GLU A 249 -9.06 -10.16 -36.43
CA GLU A 249 -10.47 -10.51 -36.60
C GLU A 249 -11.36 -10.96 -35.44
N ARG A 250 -12.61 -10.49 -35.58
CA ARG A 250 -13.81 -10.78 -34.81
C ARG A 250 -14.21 -12.25 -34.95
N ALA A 251 -14.55 -12.89 -33.83
CA ALA A 251 -15.45 -14.04 -33.82
C ALA A 251 -16.42 -13.90 -32.63
N ALA A 252 -17.71 -13.85 -32.95
CA ALA A 252 -18.80 -13.82 -31.99
C ALA A 252 -19.06 -15.22 -31.43
N CYS A 253 -19.41 -15.31 -30.14
CA CYS A 253 -20.01 -16.51 -29.53
C CYS A 253 -21.42 -16.18 -29.01
N PRO A 254 -22.37 -17.13 -29.08
CA PRO A 254 -23.79 -16.88 -28.86
C PRO A 254 -24.18 -16.94 -27.37
N ALA A 255 -25.31 -16.28 -27.05
CA ALA A 255 -25.92 -16.24 -25.73
C ALA A 255 -26.64 -17.54 -25.35
N PRO A 256 -26.68 -17.94 -24.06
CA PRO A 256 -27.58 -18.98 -23.58
C PRO A 256 -28.97 -18.43 -23.19
N ALA A 257 -30.00 -19.25 -23.42
CA ALA A 257 -31.41 -18.95 -23.27
C ALA A 257 -31.94 -19.11 -21.82
N ALA A 258 -32.83 -18.17 -21.47
CA ALA A 258 -34.00 -18.17 -20.59
C ALA A 258 -34.15 -19.10 -19.36
N PHE A 259 -34.50 -18.48 -18.22
CA PHE A 259 -35.43 -19.05 -17.24
C PHE A 259 -36.35 -17.94 -16.67
N GLN A 260 -37.67 -18.14 -16.71
CA GLN A 260 -38.70 -17.23 -16.16
C GLN A 260 -39.23 -17.78 -14.82
N PRO A 261 -39.64 -16.94 -13.84
CA PRO A 261 -40.32 -17.40 -12.64
C PRO A 261 -41.85 -17.32 -12.78
N GLY A 262 -42.53 -18.44 -12.51
CA GLY A 262 -43.99 -18.54 -12.38
C GLY A 262 -44.45 -18.38 -10.93
N ALA A 263 -45.59 -17.73 -10.76
CA ALA A 263 -46.30 -17.50 -9.50
C ALA A 263 -47.01 -18.75 -8.98
N GLY A 264 -47.16 -18.86 -7.65
CA GLY A 264 -48.00 -19.87 -7.00
C GLY A 264 -48.21 -19.57 -5.52
N ARG A 265 -49.46 -19.34 -5.13
CA ARG A 265 -49.95 -19.07 -3.77
C ARG A 265 -49.98 -20.35 -2.92
N GLY A 266 -49.93 -20.20 -1.60
CA GLY A 266 -50.23 -21.26 -0.64
C GLY A 266 -50.14 -20.76 0.81
N ASP A 267 -51.30 -20.43 1.37
CA ASP A 267 -51.58 -20.04 2.76
C ASP A 267 -51.55 -21.26 3.70
N HIS A 268 -51.02 -21.11 4.93
CA HIS A 268 -51.54 -21.72 6.17
C HIS A 268 -50.75 -21.21 7.39
N GLY A 269 -51.49 -20.75 8.40
CA GLY A 269 -50.98 -20.01 9.55
C GLY A 269 -50.82 -20.79 10.87
N ARG A 270 -50.93 -20.00 11.95
CA ARG A 270 -50.76 -20.26 13.41
C ARG A 270 -49.28 -20.31 13.86
N GLN A 271 -48.86 -19.73 14.98
CA GLN A 271 -49.56 -19.22 16.16
C GLN A 271 -48.67 -18.22 16.95
N LEU A 272 -49.33 -17.40 17.76
CA LEU A 272 -48.84 -16.27 18.55
C LEU A 272 -47.98 -16.67 19.76
N ALA A 273 -47.05 -15.79 20.14
CA ALA A 273 -46.76 -15.49 21.55
C ALA A 273 -46.33 -14.02 21.70
N HIS A 274 -47.22 -13.23 22.30
CA HIS A 274 -47.00 -11.88 22.79
C HIS A 274 -46.14 -11.90 24.07
N VAL A 275 -45.17 -10.99 24.19
CA VAL A 275 -44.83 -10.37 25.49
C VAL A 275 -44.78 -8.86 25.28
N SER A 276 -45.55 -8.18 26.13
CA SER A 276 -45.80 -6.74 26.15
C SER A 276 -44.70 -6.00 26.91
N GLY A 277 -44.35 -4.79 26.45
CA GLY A 277 -43.38 -3.91 27.10
C GLY A 277 -43.36 -2.49 26.54
N LYS A 278 -44.42 -1.72 26.88
CA LYS A 278 -44.55 -0.24 26.99
C LYS A 278 -43.73 0.70 26.06
N LYS A 279 -44.50 1.42 25.22
CA LYS A 279 -44.30 2.78 24.64
C LYS A 279 -44.09 3.85 25.75
N SER A 280 -43.49 5.03 25.63
CA SER A 280 -43.15 6.02 24.56
C SER A 280 -42.33 7.18 25.24
N PRO A 281 -42.05 8.35 24.62
CA PRO A 281 -41.43 8.63 23.32
C PRO A 281 -40.27 9.66 23.45
N LEU A 282 -39.51 9.92 22.38
CA LEU A 282 -38.93 11.24 22.06
C LEU A 282 -38.37 11.19 20.63
N SER A 283 -39.01 11.97 19.74
CA SER A 283 -38.44 12.41 18.46
C SER A 283 -37.68 13.73 18.69
N PRO A 284 -36.77 14.17 17.80
CA PRO A 284 -37.21 14.76 16.53
C PRO A 284 -36.31 14.46 15.31
N SER A 285 -36.89 14.73 14.12
CA SER A 285 -36.30 15.27 12.86
C SER A 285 -34.94 14.72 12.39
N GLY A 286 -34.77 14.17 11.18
CA GLY A 286 -35.26 14.65 9.89
C GLY A 286 -34.11 15.30 9.11
N GLU A 287 -33.74 14.69 7.96
CA GLU A 287 -32.90 15.24 6.86
C GLU A 287 -31.40 15.46 7.14
N GLN A 288 -30.42 15.16 6.27
CA GLN A 288 -30.35 14.81 4.85
C GLN A 288 -29.11 13.91 4.65
N SER A 289 -29.23 12.91 3.78
CA SER A 289 -28.12 12.06 3.35
C SER A 289 -27.36 12.73 2.20
N GLU A 290 -26.16 13.25 2.47
CA GLU A 290 -25.19 13.54 1.42
C GLU A 290 -24.11 12.45 1.39
N GLY A 291 -23.98 11.83 0.22
CA GLY A 291 -23.02 10.76 -0.04
C GLY A 291 -21.58 11.22 0.16
N ALA A 292 -20.93 10.67 1.19
CA ALA A 292 -19.52 10.85 1.43
C ALA A 292 -18.70 9.95 0.48
N HIS A 293 -18.27 10.51 -0.66
CA HIS A 293 -17.18 9.93 -1.44
C HIS A 293 -15.88 10.03 -0.62
N SER A 294 -15.44 8.89 -0.07
CA SER A 294 -14.13 8.72 0.55
C SER A 294 -13.07 8.56 -0.55
N ALA A 295 -12.01 9.37 -0.48
CA ALA A 295 -10.87 9.24 -1.38
C ALA A 295 -10.12 7.94 -1.07
N SER A 296 -10.26 6.94 -1.95
CA SER A 296 -9.40 5.76 -1.91
C SER A 296 -8.04 6.12 -2.49
N ILE A 297 -6.99 5.90 -1.71
CA ILE A 297 -5.61 5.90 -2.22
C ILE A 297 -5.48 4.58 -3.00
N THR A 298 -5.61 4.66 -4.31
CA THR A 298 -5.50 3.50 -5.21
C THR A 298 -4.04 3.28 -5.55
N GLY A 299 -3.44 2.23 -4.97
CA GLY A 299 -2.16 1.70 -5.39
C GLY A 299 -2.25 1.11 -6.80
N SER A 300 -1.32 1.47 -7.68
CA SER A 300 -1.19 0.86 -9.01
C SER A 300 -0.47 -0.48 -8.89
N ALA A 301 -1.22 -1.59 -9.01
CA ALA A 301 -0.64 -2.91 -9.09
C ALA A 301 0.22 -3.05 -10.37
N ARG A 302 1.54 -3.20 -10.22
CA ARG A 302 2.44 -3.50 -11.34
C ARG A 302 2.82 -4.97 -11.35
N ARG A 303 2.59 -5.60 -12.51
CA ARG A 303 2.86 -7.01 -12.78
C ARG A 303 4.37 -7.26 -12.82
N VAL A 304 4.92 -7.97 -11.83
CA VAL A 304 6.30 -8.50 -11.90
C VAL A 304 6.22 -10.02 -11.86
N ARG A 305 6.67 -10.66 -12.94
CA ARG A 305 6.67 -12.12 -13.09
C ARG A 305 8.02 -12.65 -12.61
N VAL A 306 8.03 -13.40 -11.50
CA VAL A 306 9.21 -14.14 -11.05
C VAL A 306 9.19 -15.50 -11.75
N ARG A 307 10.17 -15.77 -12.62
CA ARG A 307 10.42 -17.14 -13.13
C ARG A 307 11.36 -17.84 -12.14
N GLY A 308 10.98 -19.03 -11.70
CA GLY A 308 11.92 -19.97 -11.09
C GLY A 308 12.92 -20.39 -12.16
N GLY A 309 14.21 -20.28 -11.85
CA GLY A 309 15.26 -20.90 -12.64
C GLY A 309 15.65 -22.20 -11.98
N ASP A 310 15.75 -23.26 -12.79
CA ASP A 310 16.51 -24.47 -12.49
C ASP A 310 18.01 -24.15 -12.36
#